data_AF-A0A918NVF4-F1
#
_entry.id   AF-A0A918NVF4-F1
#
_cell.length_a   1.000
_cell.length_b   1.000
_cell.length_c   1.000
_cell.angle_alpha   90.00
_cell.angle_beta   90.00
_cell.angle_gamma   90.00
#
_symmetry.space_group_name_H-M   'P 1'
#
loop_
_entity.id
_entity.type
_entity.pdbx_description
1 polymer ?
#
loop_
_entity_poly.entity_id
_entity_poly.type
_entity_poly.pdbx_seq_one_letter_code
_entity_poly.pdbx_strand_id
1 'polypeptide(L)'
;MRDALERLDDAGAFRMTGELRSANGDKAAFDAHLDGRGNCRGTINGAESVLVGDQVWTRWEDEDLRAAVASLSGNSIPPLDPVTPEGEDDNWTATRLLQGAYLVTDLPSDNAPAAGIAPVCQAGQFLAGAANSDADVTSGPAVTSRGERLRRLSRVQGPVTVRVYVPESGKPVAHRAEYIIDGNWSLSARLNNLGKPVTVTPPARNLQTVAAEQILRLFD
;
A
#
# COMPACT_ATOMS: atom_id res chain seq x y z
N MET A 1 -12.38 6.08 -20.16
CA MET A 1 -11.72 5.49 -18.98
C MET A 1 -10.91 4.27 -19.36
N ARG A 2 -11.48 3.35 -20.16
CA ARG A 2 -10.75 2.27 -20.84
C ARG A 2 -9.44 2.75 -21.46
N ASP A 3 -9.49 3.63 -22.45
CA ASP A 3 -8.28 4.16 -23.14
C ASP A 3 -7.27 4.85 -22.21
N ALA A 4 -7.72 5.30 -21.04
CA ALA A 4 -6.86 5.95 -20.06
C ALA A 4 -6.09 4.99 -19.17
N LEU A 5 -6.68 3.83 -18.93
CA LEU A 5 -6.15 2.73 -18.12
C LEU A 5 -5.61 1.58 -18.97
N GLU A 6 -5.87 1.56 -20.28
CA GLU A 6 -5.38 0.55 -21.23
C GLU A 6 -3.87 0.40 -21.12
N ARG A 7 -3.12 1.51 -21.05
CA ARG A 7 -1.67 1.48 -20.83
C ARG A 7 -1.24 0.92 -19.48
N LEU A 8 -2.10 0.98 -18.47
CA LEU A 8 -1.81 0.42 -17.15
C LEU A 8 -2.02 -1.09 -17.16
N ASP A 9 -3.09 -1.55 -17.82
CA ASP A 9 -3.40 -2.97 -18.02
C ASP A 9 -2.36 -3.65 -18.92
N ASP A 10 -2.11 -3.08 -20.12
CA ASP A 10 -1.14 -3.58 -21.10
C ASP A 10 0.30 -3.56 -20.59
N ALA A 11 0.63 -2.61 -19.71
CA ALA A 11 1.98 -2.45 -19.22
C ALA A 11 2.49 -3.70 -18.50
N GLY A 12 1.61 -4.45 -17.85
CA GLY A 12 1.96 -5.63 -17.05
C GLY A 12 2.93 -5.35 -15.90
N ALA A 13 3.38 -4.10 -15.68
CA ALA A 13 4.21 -3.65 -14.57
C ALA A 13 4.20 -2.12 -14.49
N PHE A 14 4.16 -1.58 -13.28
CA PHE A 14 4.14 -0.13 -13.06
C PHE A 14 4.54 0.24 -11.63
N ARG A 15 4.84 1.53 -11.42
CA ARG A 15 5.11 2.10 -10.11
C ARG A 15 3.95 3.00 -9.68
N MET A 16 3.52 2.88 -8.43
CA MET A 16 2.60 3.79 -7.78
C MET A 16 3.29 4.50 -6.61
N THR A 17 3.16 5.82 -6.56
CA THR A 17 3.62 6.62 -5.40
C THR A 17 2.46 7.44 -4.88
N GLY A 18 2.22 7.45 -3.57
CA GLY A 18 0.99 8.04 -3.07
C GLY A 18 0.81 8.04 -1.55
N GLU A 19 -0.45 8.28 -1.17
CA GLU A 19 -0.94 8.19 0.20
C GLU A 19 -2.09 7.17 0.23
N LEU A 20 -2.01 6.25 1.16
CA LEU A 20 -3.10 5.40 1.62
C LEU A 20 -3.73 6.07 2.83
N ARG A 21 -5.05 6.09 2.90
CA ARG A 21 -5.81 6.54 4.05
C ARG A 21 -6.70 5.41 4.53
N SER A 22 -6.59 5.05 5.79
CA SER A 22 -7.45 4.05 6.44
C SER A 22 -8.78 4.65 6.88
N ALA A 23 -9.72 3.78 7.27
CA ALA A 23 -11.06 4.18 7.70
C ALA A 23 -11.07 5.11 8.92
N ASN A 24 -10.09 4.96 9.83
CA ASN A 24 -9.90 5.80 11.01
C ASN A 24 -9.24 7.17 10.69
N GLY A 25 -8.85 7.41 9.44
CA GLY A 25 -8.24 8.65 8.99
C GLY A 25 -6.71 8.67 9.01
N ASP A 26 -6.05 7.61 9.49
CA ASP A 26 -4.59 7.52 9.43
C ASP A 26 -4.10 7.52 8.00
N LYS A 27 -2.91 8.08 7.81
CA LYS A 27 -2.29 8.25 6.51
C LYS A 27 -1.01 7.46 6.47
N ALA A 28 -0.84 6.71 5.38
CA ALA A 28 0.39 6.02 5.08
C ALA A 28 0.95 6.43 3.73
N ALA A 29 2.15 7.01 3.72
CA ALA A 29 2.86 7.29 2.47
C ALA A 29 3.40 5.97 1.90
N PHE A 30 3.31 5.79 0.58
CA PHE A 30 3.81 4.58 -0.06
C PHE A 30 4.53 4.86 -1.39
N ASP A 31 5.40 3.92 -1.72
CA ASP A 31 6.03 3.77 -3.03
C ASP A 31 6.03 2.28 -3.38
N ALA A 32 5.23 1.87 -4.35
CA ALA A 32 5.02 0.48 -4.70
C ALA A 32 5.37 0.22 -6.16
N HIS A 33 6.12 -0.85 -6.42
CA HIS A 33 6.40 -1.39 -7.73
C HIS A 33 5.63 -2.69 -7.91
N LEU A 34 4.74 -2.74 -8.90
CA LEU A 34 3.86 -3.87 -9.19
C LEU A 34 4.37 -4.60 -10.43
N ASP A 35 4.31 -5.93 -10.39
CA ASP A 35 4.74 -6.80 -11.50
C ASP A 35 3.59 -7.25 -12.41
N GLY A 36 2.40 -6.68 -12.22
CA GLY A 36 1.17 -6.99 -12.96
C GLY A 36 0.58 -8.39 -12.72
N ARG A 37 1.19 -9.22 -11.88
CA ARG A 37 0.78 -10.62 -11.64
C ARG A 37 0.21 -10.88 -10.25
N GLY A 38 0.07 -9.85 -9.44
CA GLY A 38 -0.29 -10.06 -8.03
C GLY A 38 0.75 -9.51 -7.06
N ASN A 39 2.01 -9.45 -7.48
CA ASN A 39 3.12 -9.23 -6.58
C ASN A 39 3.57 -7.76 -6.62
N CYS A 40 4.12 -7.32 -5.51
CA CYS A 40 4.66 -5.97 -5.42
C CYS A 40 5.78 -5.88 -4.40
N ARG A 41 6.57 -4.81 -4.52
CA ARG A 41 7.57 -4.43 -3.52
C ARG A 41 7.66 -2.93 -3.39
N GLY A 42 8.14 -2.45 -2.26
CA GLY A 42 8.50 -1.06 -2.09
C GLY A 42 8.45 -0.65 -0.64
N THR A 43 7.91 0.53 -0.37
CA THR A 43 7.82 1.06 1.00
C THR A 43 6.42 1.51 1.36
N ILE A 44 6.07 1.38 2.63
CA ILE A 44 4.86 1.93 3.25
C ILE A 44 5.20 2.47 4.64
N ASN A 45 4.96 3.76 4.88
CA ASN A 45 5.37 4.45 6.11
C ASN A 45 6.85 4.22 6.49
N GLY A 46 7.74 4.29 5.50
CA GLY A 46 9.17 4.08 5.69
C GLY A 46 9.59 2.60 5.75
N ALA A 47 8.67 1.68 6.09
CA ALA A 47 8.94 0.26 6.14
C ALA A 47 9.15 -0.33 4.74
N GLU A 48 10.20 -1.13 4.57
CA GLU A 48 10.36 -1.98 3.39
C GLU A 48 9.30 -3.08 3.42
N SER A 49 8.58 -3.29 2.32
CA SER A 49 7.54 -4.30 2.27
C SER A 49 7.42 -4.95 0.90
N VAL A 50 7.18 -6.26 0.90
CA VAL A 50 7.09 -7.11 -0.29
C VAL A 50 5.87 -8.02 -0.16
N LEU A 51 5.05 -8.09 -1.19
CA LEU A 51 3.94 -9.04 -1.34
C LEU A 51 4.28 -10.03 -2.45
N VAL A 52 4.23 -11.32 -2.15
CA VAL A 52 4.30 -12.40 -3.15
C VAL A 52 3.25 -13.45 -2.81
N GLY A 53 2.32 -13.69 -3.75
CA GLY A 53 1.15 -14.52 -3.48
C GLY A 53 0.34 -13.97 -2.29
N ASP A 54 0.10 -14.82 -1.30
CA ASP A 54 -0.66 -14.46 -0.09
C ASP A 54 0.23 -14.10 1.11
N GLN A 55 1.53 -13.88 0.90
CA GLN A 55 2.47 -13.56 1.97
C GLN A 55 3.06 -12.16 1.82
N VAL A 56 3.12 -11.45 2.95
CA VAL A 56 3.76 -10.14 3.07
C VAL A 56 4.98 -10.25 3.96
N TRP A 57 6.09 -9.69 3.51
CA TRP A 57 7.28 -9.46 4.33
C TRP A 57 7.41 -7.97 4.56
N THR A 58 7.43 -7.53 5.82
CA THR A 58 7.62 -6.11 6.17
C THR A 58 8.77 -5.97 7.15
N ARG A 59 9.69 -5.04 6.89
CA ARG A 59 10.82 -4.73 7.76
C ARG A 59 10.90 -3.23 7.99
N TRP A 60 11.14 -2.85 9.23
CA TRP A 60 11.35 -1.47 9.64
C TRP A 60 12.82 -1.23 9.93
N GLU A 61 13.27 0.00 9.73
CA GLU A 61 14.55 0.45 10.25
C GLU A 61 14.50 0.53 11.78
N ASP A 62 15.65 0.36 12.43
CA ASP A 62 15.73 0.28 13.90
C ASP A 62 15.14 1.51 14.61
N GLU A 63 15.23 2.69 13.98
CA GLU A 63 14.67 3.94 14.52
C GLU A 63 13.13 3.99 14.48
N ASP A 64 12.51 3.25 13.56
CA ASP A 64 11.05 3.24 13.36
C ASP A 64 10.35 2.07 14.08
N LEU A 65 11.11 1.08 14.57
CA LEU A 65 10.57 -0.16 15.16
C LEU A 65 9.59 0.09 16.30
N ARG A 66 9.84 1.08 17.16
CA ARG A 66 8.93 1.37 18.28
C ARG A 66 7.56 1.86 17.81
N ALA A 67 7.52 2.72 16.80
CA ALA A 67 6.27 3.20 16.23
C ALA A 67 5.53 2.06 15.51
N ALA A 68 6.29 1.19 14.84
CA ALA A 68 5.74 0.00 14.19
C ALA A 68 5.11 -0.97 15.20
N VAL A 69 5.81 -1.28 16.29
CA VAL A 69 5.33 -2.17 17.36
C VAL A 69 4.08 -1.61 18.02
N ALA A 70 4.05 -0.31 18.35
CA ALA A 70 2.86 0.34 18.90
C ALA A 70 1.66 0.26 17.94
N SER A 71 1.91 0.43 16.64
CA SER A 71 0.87 0.27 15.61
C SER A 71 0.35 -1.17 15.57
N LEU A 72 1.26 -2.16 15.58
CA LEU A 72 0.90 -3.60 15.58
C LEU A 72 0.05 -3.99 16.79
N SER A 73 0.36 -3.45 17.97
CA SER A 73 -0.41 -3.70 19.19
C SER A 73 -1.73 -2.91 19.26
N GLY A 74 -1.99 -2.00 18.31
CA GLY A 74 -3.15 -1.10 18.35
C GLY A 74 -3.11 -0.05 19.47
N ASN A 75 -1.94 0.22 20.05
CA ASN A 75 -1.78 1.14 21.18
C ASN A 75 -1.02 2.41 20.76
N SER A 76 -1.20 3.49 21.52
CA SER A 76 -0.33 4.67 21.40
C SER A 76 1.11 4.29 21.74
N ILE A 77 2.09 4.93 21.10
CA ILE A 77 3.51 4.77 21.42
C ILE A 77 3.69 5.03 22.93
N PRO A 78 4.10 4.03 23.73
CA PRO A 78 4.33 4.26 25.15
C PRO A 78 5.42 5.34 25.30
N PRO A 79 5.28 6.28 26.27
CA PRO A 79 6.39 7.16 26.59
C PRO A 79 7.62 6.30 26.93
N LEU A 80 8.79 6.76 26.49
CA LEU A 80 10.06 6.24 26.99
C LEU A 80 10.05 6.42 28.51
N ASP A 81 9.79 5.36 29.25
CA ASP A 81 10.04 5.33 30.68
C ASP A 81 11.50 4.92 30.88
N PRO A 82 12.38 5.87 31.28
CA PRO A 82 13.79 5.58 31.50
C PRO A 82 14.03 4.67 32.73
N VAL A 83 12.98 4.37 33.51
CA VAL A 83 13.03 3.53 34.71
C VAL A 83 12.50 2.12 34.45
N THR A 84 11.73 1.90 33.38
CA THR A 84 11.37 0.53 32.97
C THR A 84 12.65 -0.20 32.57
N PRO A 85 13.00 -1.30 33.24
CA PRO A 85 14.15 -2.10 32.85
C PRO A 85 14.02 -2.50 31.38
N GLU A 86 15.11 -2.39 30.61
CA GLU A 86 15.20 -3.08 29.32
C GLU A 86 14.89 -4.56 29.57
N GLY A 87 13.71 -5.05 29.17
CA GLY A 87 13.41 -6.48 29.28
C GLY A 87 12.05 -6.94 29.79
N GLU A 88 11.13 -6.08 30.20
CA GLU A 88 9.96 -6.58 30.98
C GLU A 88 8.57 -6.39 30.34
N ASP A 89 8.43 -5.72 29.20
CA ASP A 89 7.12 -5.58 28.53
C ASP A 89 7.07 -6.19 27.12
N ASP A 90 5.85 -6.45 26.66
CA ASP A 90 5.56 -7.07 25.37
C ASP A 90 6.04 -6.22 24.19
N ASN A 91 6.06 -4.88 24.33
CA ASN A 91 6.58 -3.98 23.31
C ASN A 91 8.10 -4.11 23.14
N TRP A 92 8.84 -4.22 24.26
CA TRP A 92 10.27 -4.47 24.24
C TRP A 92 10.58 -5.82 23.61
N THR A 93 9.84 -6.86 23.99
CA THR A 93 9.99 -8.21 23.43
C THR A 93 9.74 -8.22 21.92
N ALA A 94 8.64 -7.60 21.47
CA ALA A 94 8.34 -7.44 20.05
C ALA A 94 9.42 -6.65 19.30
N THR A 95 9.90 -5.55 19.88
CA THR A 95 10.98 -4.73 19.30
C THR A 95 12.25 -5.56 19.11
N ARG A 96 12.64 -6.36 20.11
CA ARG A 96 13.84 -7.22 20.05
C ARG A 96 13.71 -8.34 19.01
N LEU A 97 12.52 -8.93 18.88
CA LEU A 97 12.27 -9.97 17.87
C LEU A 97 12.32 -9.40 16.45
N LEU A 98 11.82 -8.17 16.26
CA LEU A 98 11.72 -7.53 14.94
C LEU A 98 12.98 -6.78 14.53
N GLN A 99 13.93 -6.56 15.43
CA GLN A 99 15.18 -5.87 15.12
C GLN A 99 15.95 -6.60 14.00
N GLY A 100 16.11 -5.93 12.85
CA GLY A 100 16.75 -6.48 11.66
C GLY A 100 15.99 -7.62 10.94
N ALA A 101 14.79 -7.99 11.41
CA ALA A 101 14.01 -9.10 10.87
C ALA A 101 12.83 -8.62 10.01
N TYR A 102 12.38 -9.44 9.06
CA TYR A 102 11.09 -9.25 8.42
C TYR A 102 9.97 -9.86 9.27
N LEU A 103 8.93 -9.09 9.56
CA LEU A 103 7.63 -9.62 9.94
C LEU A 103 7.01 -10.30 8.72
N VAL A 104 6.60 -11.56 8.87
CA VAL A 104 5.93 -12.34 7.82
C VAL A 104 4.47 -12.50 8.17
N THR A 105 3.60 -11.97 7.33
CA THR A 105 2.15 -11.99 7.52
C THR A 105 1.49 -12.76 6.38
N ASP A 106 0.72 -13.79 6.72
CA ASP A 106 -0.17 -14.46 5.77
C ASP A 106 -1.46 -13.62 5.61
N LEU A 107 -1.98 -13.54 4.39
CA LEU A 107 -3.20 -12.81 4.06
C LEU A 107 -4.42 -13.74 3.97
N PRO A 108 -5.64 -13.25 4.29
CA PRO A 108 -5.93 -11.91 4.82
C PRO A 108 -5.47 -11.74 6.27
N SER A 109 -5.12 -10.51 6.65
CA SER A 109 -4.80 -10.13 8.03
C SER A 109 -5.85 -9.17 8.56
N ASP A 110 -6.39 -9.47 9.74
CA ASP A 110 -7.29 -8.57 10.46
C ASP A 110 -6.53 -7.42 11.15
N ASN A 111 -5.20 -7.56 11.31
CA ASN A 111 -4.32 -6.49 11.76
C ASN A 111 -3.83 -5.67 10.55
N ALA A 112 -4.35 -4.44 10.41
CA ALA A 112 -4.06 -3.57 9.28
C ALA A 112 -2.56 -3.19 9.18
N PRO A 113 -1.84 -2.86 10.26
CA PRO A 113 -0.39 -2.64 10.21
C PRO A 113 0.40 -3.87 9.75
N ALA A 114 0.02 -5.08 10.19
CA ALA A 114 0.68 -6.31 9.78
C ALA A 114 0.48 -6.65 8.29
N ALA A 115 -0.61 -6.18 7.67
CA ALA A 115 -0.86 -6.36 6.24
C ALA A 115 0.16 -5.62 5.35
N GLY A 116 0.95 -4.69 5.91
CA GLY A 116 2.02 -3.99 5.21
C GLY A 116 1.54 -3.34 3.91
N ILE A 117 2.26 -3.57 2.82
CA ILE A 117 1.94 -2.96 1.51
C ILE A 117 0.77 -3.63 0.78
N ALA A 118 0.24 -4.76 1.26
CA ALA A 118 -0.77 -5.52 0.53
C ALA A 118 -2.01 -4.71 0.08
N PRO A 119 -2.60 -3.83 0.91
CA PRO A 119 -3.74 -3.02 0.49
C PRO A 119 -3.42 -2.11 -0.71
N VAL A 120 -2.18 -1.59 -0.78
CA VAL A 120 -1.71 -0.78 -1.91
C VAL A 120 -1.63 -1.63 -3.18
N CYS A 121 -1.15 -2.86 -3.06
CA CYS A 121 -0.90 -3.72 -4.21
C CYS A 121 -2.17 -4.31 -4.79
N GLN A 122 -3.11 -4.69 -3.93
CA GLN A 122 -4.47 -5.10 -4.33
C GLN A 122 -5.21 -3.96 -5.03
N ALA A 123 -5.14 -2.73 -4.47
CA ALA A 123 -5.72 -1.55 -5.11
C ALA A 123 -5.08 -1.27 -6.49
N GLY A 124 -3.76 -1.42 -6.62
CA GLY A 124 -3.07 -1.27 -7.89
C GLY A 124 -3.55 -2.28 -8.95
N GLN A 125 -3.72 -3.55 -8.59
CA GLN A 125 -4.27 -4.56 -9.49
C GLN A 125 -5.70 -4.25 -9.90
N PHE A 126 -6.53 -3.81 -8.96
CA PHE A 126 -7.90 -3.40 -9.28
C PHE A 126 -7.92 -2.20 -10.24
N LEU A 127 -7.02 -1.24 -10.05
CA LEU A 127 -6.86 -0.08 -10.95
C LEU A 127 -6.40 -0.50 -12.35
N ALA A 128 -5.54 -1.50 -12.48
CA ALA A 128 -5.13 -2.04 -13.79
C ALA A 128 -6.31 -2.74 -14.48
N GLY A 129 -6.99 -3.65 -13.78
CA GLY A 129 -8.15 -4.38 -14.30
C GLY A 129 -9.37 -3.49 -14.54
N ALA A 130 -9.39 -2.27 -14.00
CA ALA A 130 -10.46 -1.30 -14.24
C ALA A 130 -10.56 -0.86 -15.72
N ALA A 131 -9.57 -1.10 -16.58
CA ALA A 131 -9.74 -0.87 -18.01
C ALA A 131 -10.85 -1.76 -18.63
N ASN A 132 -11.04 -2.97 -18.10
CA ASN A 132 -11.80 -4.05 -18.74
C ASN A 132 -13.25 -4.21 -18.26
N SER A 133 -13.80 -3.21 -17.55
CA SER A 133 -15.17 -3.26 -17.02
C SER A 133 -16.13 -2.38 -17.83
N ASP A 134 -17.35 -2.88 -18.03
CA ASP A 134 -18.45 -2.20 -18.72
C ASP A 134 -19.25 -1.22 -17.82
N ALA A 135 -18.82 -0.98 -16.58
CA ALA A 135 -19.55 -0.09 -15.68
C ALA A 135 -19.53 1.38 -16.15
N ASP A 136 -20.65 2.08 -15.95
CA ASP A 136 -20.86 3.45 -16.40
C ASP A 136 -19.78 4.41 -15.87
N VAL A 137 -19.25 5.23 -16.78
CA VAL A 137 -18.22 6.23 -16.48
C VAL A 137 -18.85 7.62 -16.51
N THR A 138 -18.66 8.37 -15.43
CA THR A 138 -19.05 9.78 -15.35
C THR A 138 -17.85 10.69 -15.53
N SER A 139 -18.03 11.78 -16.29
CA SER A 139 -17.01 12.82 -16.47
C SER A 139 -17.30 14.00 -15.54
N GLY A 140 -16.29 14.43 -14.78
CA GLY A 140 -16.33 15.66 -13.99
C GLY A 140 -15.80 16.89 -14.74
N PRO A 141 -15.84 18.07 -14.09
CA PRO A 141 -15.20 19.28 -14.63
C PRO A 141 -13.67 19.10 -14.71
N ALA A 142 -13.05 19.84 -15.63
CA ALA A 142 -11.60 19.89 -15.72
C ALA A 142 -11.01 20.71 -14.56
N VAL A 143 -9.88 20.26 -14.04
CA VAL A 143 -9.10 20.91 -12.97
C VAL A 143 -7.67 21.11 -13.44
N THR A 144 -7.06 22.24 -13.08
CA THR A 144 -5.63 22.46 -13.34
C THR A 144 -4.80 21.81 -12.25
N SER A 145 -3.86 20.94 -12.61
CA SER A 145 -2.89 20.35 -11.70
C SER A 145 -1.50 20.42 -12.30
N ARG A 146 -0.53 21.01 -11.59
CA ARG A 146 0.87 21.13 -12.04
C ARG A 146 1.02 21.73 -13.45
N GLY A 147 0.17 22.67 -13.81
CA GLY A 147 0.19 23.34 -15.12
C GLY A 147 -0.56 22.61 -16.25
N GLU A 148 -1.09 21.41 -15.99
CA GLU A 148 -1.87 20.63 -16.96
C GLU A 148 -3.36 20.67 -16.63
N ARG A 149 -4.22 20.80 -17.66
CA ARG A 149 -5.67 20.67 -17.51
C ARG A 149 -6.06 19.21 -17.55
N LEU A 150 -6.55 18.70 -16.42
CA LEU A 150 -6.94 17.32 -16.24
C LEU A 150 -8.45 17.20 -16.10
N ARG A 151 -9.05 16.23 -16.80
CA ARG A 151 -10.44 15.84 -16.63
C ARG A 151 -10.53 14.64 -15.70
N ARG A 152 -11.43 14.72 -14.73
CA ARG A 152 -11.73 13.58 -13.85
C ARG A 152 -12.71 12.65 -14.53
N LEU A 153 -12.35 11.38 -14.64
CA LEU A 153 -13.27 10.30 -15.00
C LEU A 153 -13.51 9.47 -13.74
N SER A 154 -14.77 9.24 -13.40
CA SER A 154 -15.17 8.49 -12.21
C SER A 154 -16.01 7.29 -12.60
N ARG A 155 -15.82 6.18 -11.89
CA ARG A 155 -16.63 4.98 -12.00
C ARG A 155 -16.91 4.43 -10.63
N VAL A 156 -18.11 3.91 -10.43
CA VAL A 156 -18.54 3.26 -9.19
C VAL A 156 -18.84 1.78 -9.50
N GLN A 157 -18.33 0.88 -8.67
CA GLN A 157 -18.59 -0.56 -8.75
C GLN A 157 -18.80 -1.09 -7.33
N GLY A 158 -20.06 -1.30 -6.95
CA GLY A 158 -20.41 -1.63 -5.57
C GLY A 158 -19.92 -0.55 -4.60
N PRO A 159 -19.20 -0.91 -3.51
CA PRO A 159 -18.70 0.05 -2.52
C PRO A 159 -17.45 0.81 -2.98
N VAL A 160 -16.97 0.55 -4.19
CA VAL A 160 -15.70 1.08 -4.70
C VAL A 160 -15.96 2.18 -5.71
N THR A 161 -15.33 3.34 -5.50
CA THR A 161 -15.22 4.40 -6.50
C THR A 161 -13.78 4.51 -7.01
N VAL A 162 -13.60 4.33 -8.32
CA VAL A 162 -12.33 4.63 -9.00
C VAL A 162 -12.43 5.99 -9.67
N ARG A 163 -11.40 6.82 -9.49
CA ARG A 163 -11.26 8.09 -10.20
C ARG A 163 -9.92 8.11 -10.90
N VAL A 164 -9.90 8.53 -12.15
CA VAL A 164 -8.67 8.78 -12.90
C VAL A 164 -8.65 10.20 -13.42
N TYR A 165 -7.47 10.79 -13.46
CA TYR A 165 -7.25 12.13 -13.97
C TYR A 165 -6.45 12.02 -15.27
N VAL A 166 -7.08 12.47 -16.36
CA VAL A 166 -6.54 12.37 -17.72
C VAL A 166 -6.37 13.76 -18.32
N PRO A 167 -5.37 14.00 -19.19
CA PRO A 167 -5.25 15.25 -19.94
C PRO A 167 -6.53 15.58 -20.71
N GLU A 168 -6.95 16.85 -20.70
CA GLU A 168 -8.12 17.31 -21.49
C GLU A 168 -7.85 17.30 -23.00
N SER A 169 -6.58 17.40 -23.40
CA SER A 169 -6.14 17.32 -24.79
C SER A 169 -4.96 16.35 -24.93
N GLY A 170 -4.82 15.75 -26.13
CA GLY A 170 -3.77 14.78 -26.40
C GLY A 170 -4.18 13.33 -26.08
N LYS A 171 -3.20 12.49 -25.73
CA LYS A 171 -3.45 11.08 -25.41
C LYS A 171 -4.05 10.99 -24.00
N PRO A 172 -5.13 10.22 -23.79
CA PRO A 172 -5.88 10.22 -22.53
C PRO A 172 -5.19 9.42 -21.41
N VAL A 173 -3.86 9.49 -21.25
CA VAL A 173 -3.11 8.63 -20.32
C VAL A 173 -3.36 9.07 -18.87
N ALA A 174 -3.77 8.14 -18.01
CA ALA A 174 -3.95 8.45 -16.59
C ALA A 174 -2.60 8.69 -15.89
N HIS A 175 -2.43 9.87 -15.29
CA HIS A 175 -1.25 10.21 -14.48
C HIS A 175 -1.50 10.05 -12.97
N ARG A 176 -2.76 10.10 -12.57
CA ARG A 176 -3.21 9.96 -11.20
C ARG A 176 -4.47 9.11 -11.15
N ALA A 177 -4.53 8.24 -10.15
CA ALA A 177 -5.69 7.44 -9.82
C ALA A 177 -6.04 7.61 -8.34
N GLU A 178 -7.34 7.56 -8.05
CA GLU A 178 -7.86 7.41 -6.71
C GLU A 178 -8.72 6.14 -6.66
N TYR A 179 -8.53 5.34 -5.63
CA TYR A 179 -9.29 4.15 -5.34
C TYR A 179 -9.91 4.34 -3.96
N ILE A 180 -11.23 4.47 -3.90
CA ILE A 180 -11.97 4.89 -2.70
C ILE A 180 -12.95 3.77 -2.37
N ILE A 181 -12.96 3.32 -1.12
CA ILE A 181 -13.93 2.35 -0.60
C ILE A 181 -14.87 3.08 0.36
N ASP A 182 -16.16 2.78 0.31
CA ASP A 182 -17.14 3.26 1.30
C ASP A 182 -16.64 2.97 2.72
N GLY A 183 -16.69 3.97 3.61
CA GLY A 183 -16.07 3.90 4.94
C GLY A 183 -14.71 4.60 5.08
N ASN A 184 -14.44 5.62 4.26
CA ASN A 184 -13.28 6.53 4.33
C ASN A 184 -11.90 5.92 4.03
N TRP A 185 -11.82 4.63 3.69
CA TRP A 185 -10.59 4.07 3.15
C TRP A 185 -10.37 4.60 1.73
N SER A 186 -9.18 5.12 1.44
CA SER A 186 -8.85 5.61 0.10
C SER A 186 -7.36 5.53 -0.21
N LEU A 187 -7.02 5.32 -1.46
CA LEU A 187 -5.68 5.38 -1.99
C LEU A 187 -5.63 6.43 -3.08
N SER A 188 -4.65 7.34 -3.01
CA SER A 188 -4.37 8.35 -4.04
C SER A 188 -2.96 8.13 -4.56
N ALA A 189 -2.84 7.75 -5.83
CA ALA A 189 -1.59 7.34 -6.43
C ALA A 189 -1.26 8.15 -7.70
N ARG A 190 0.03 8.42 -7.90
CA ARG A 190 0.58 8.74 -9.21
C ARG A 190 1.08 7.48 -9.89
N LEU A 191 0.76 7.34 -11.16
CA LEU A 191 1.16 6.21 -11.99
C LEU A 191 2.42 6.57 -12.76
N ASN A 192 3.48 5.77 -12.61
CA ASN A 192 4.78 6.01 -13.22
C ASN A 192 5.38 4.70 -13.76
N ASN A 193 6.43 4.82 -14.59
CA ASN A 193 7.24 3.68 -15.07
C ASN A 193 6.41 2.55 -15.71
N LEU A 194 5.33 2.88 -16.43
CA LEU A 194 4.50 1.91 -17.13
C LEU A 194 5.33 1.05 -18.09
N GLY A 195 5.18 -0.27 -18.00
CA GLY A 195 5.81 -1.25 -18.89
C GLY A 195 7.28 -1.53 -18.57
N LYS A 196 7.85 -0.91 -17.53
CA LYS A 196 9.21 -1.24 -17.09
C LYS A 196 9.17 -2.52 -16.26
N PRO A 197 9.96 -3.55 -16.61
CA PRO A 197 9.99 -4.79 -15.86
C PRO A 197 10.28 -4.57 -14.38
N VAL A 198 9.49 -5.22 -13.52
CA VAL A 198 9.71 -5.28 -12.08
C VAL A 198 9.89 -6.73 -11.69
N THR A 199 11.02 -7.04 -11.08
CA THR A 199 11.22 -8.34 -10.44
C THR A 199 10.82 -8.23 -8.98
N VAL A 200 9.79 -8.99 -8.59
CA VAL A 200 9.38 -9.13 -7.19
C VAL A 200 9.67 -10.56 -6.77
N THR A 201 10.49 -10.70 -5.73
CA THR A 201 10.83 -11.99 -5.13
C THR A 201 10.75 -11.84 -3.62
N PRO A 202 10.44 -12.92 -2.89
CA PRO A 202 10.56 -12.91 -1.44
C PRO A 202 11.98 -12.51 -1.00
N PRO A 203 12.15 -11.98 0.23
CA PRO A 203 13.46 -11.76 0.80
C PRO A 203 14.31 -13.04 0.77
N ALA A 204 15.63 -12.87 0.72
CA ALA A 204 16.55 -14.01 0.68
C ALA A 204 16.38 -14.90 1.92
N ARG A 205 16.46 -16.22 1.74
CA ARG A 205 16.19 -17.22 2.79
C ARG A 205 17.10 -17.14 4.03
N ASN A 206 18.25 -16.48 3.91
CA ASN A 206 19.21 -16.28 4.99
C ASN A 206 18.91 -15.03 5.83
N LEU A 207 17.92 -14.23 5.45
CA LEU A 207 17.47 -13.08 6.25
C LEU A 207 16.55 -13.58 7.37
N GLN A 208 16.66 -12.94 8.53
CA GLN A 208 15.84 -13.29 9.69
C GLN A 208 14.37 -12.91 9.44
N THR A 209 13.48 -13.80 9.84
CA THR A 209 12.03 -13.63 9.71
C THR A 209 11.34 -13.98 11.02
N VAL A 210 10.26 -13.28 11.35
CA VAL A 210 9.37 -13.56 12.48
C VAL A 210 7.94 -13.61 11.98
N ALA A 211 7.18 -14.64 12.34
CA ALA A 211 5.77 -14.73 11.95
C ALA A 211 4.94 -13.66 12.67
N ALA A 212 3.98 -13.04 11.97
CA ALA A 212 3.13 -12.00 12.54
C ALA A 212 2.35 -12.48 13.74
N GLU A 213 1.81 -13.70 13.70
CA GLU A 213 1.12 -14.31 14.83
C GLU A 213 1.98 -14.38 16.10
N GLN A 214 3.29 -14.61 15.98
CA GLN A 214 4.18 -14.67 17.13
C GLN A 214 4.28 -13.30 17.82
N ILE A 215 4.27 -12.22 17.05
CA ILE A 215 4.30 -10.86 17.58
C ILE A 215 2.93 -10.46 18.13
N LEU A 216 1.86 -10.73 17.40
CA LEU A 216 0.52 -10.31 17.78
C LEU A 216 0.03 -10.98 19.07
N ARG A 217 0.41 -12.24 19.31
CA ARG A 217 0.12 -12.95 20.58
C ARG A 217 0.78 -12.33 21.82
N LEU A 218 1.75 -11.44 21.65
CA LEU A 218 2.30 -10.68 22.78
C LEU A 218 1.31 -9.61 23.28
N PHE A 219 0.25 -9.30 22.52
CA PHE A 219 -0.68 -8.22 22.83
C PHE A 219 -2.12 -8.69 23.10
N ASP A 220 -2.35 -10.01 23.10
CA ASP A 220 -3.65 -10.66 23.36
C ASP A 220 -3.86 -10.97 24.86
#